data_AF-A0A084R0W3-F1
#
_entry.id   AF-A0A084R0W3-F1
#
_cell.length_a   1.000
_cell.length_b   1.000
_cell.length_c   1.000
_cell.angle_alpha   90.00
_cell.angle_beta   90.00
_cell.angle_gamma   90.00
#
_symmetry.space_group_name_H-M   'P 1'
#
loop_
_entity.id
_entity.type
_entity.pdbx_description
1 polymer ?
#
loop_
_entity_poly.entity_id
_entity_poly.type
_entity_poly.pdbx_seq_one_letter_code
_entity_poly.pdbx_strand_id
1 'polypeptide(L)'
;MLAHCLWLLAATGYAACTPSALGGNLNFDFPDSTSPVPFDISVTPEVVDFAKGRASTFRNSYGIHPEWTNEGALSQEMAALAKYWAEEYDWPTVQDKINRLEHFATTVPGNRNYSSPIPIHFIYQKSTNESAVPLLLLHGWSSTHLEWTEIIEPLTKAFHIIAPDLPGFGFSPAPSQPGLGPREMGIAFDAMMKQLGYNTYGLVITDLGYFIGSWMAIDVANSVIGLFTDFVLIFPTDTD
;
A
#
# COMPACT_ATOMS: atom_id res chain seq x y z
N MET A 1 -53.18 12.56 25.22
CA MET A 1 -53.41 13.97 24.82
C MET A 1 -52.32 14.30 23.80
N LEU A 2 -52.74 14.47 22.53
CA LEU A 2 -52.16 15.27 21.41
C LEU A 2 -50.65 15.08 21.11
N ALA A 3 -50.20 14.51 19.98
CA ALA A 3 -50.42 14.83 18.55
C ALA A 3 -49.81 16.17 18.07
N HIS A 4 -48.81 16.02 17.19
CA HIS A 4 -48.42 16.86 16.03
C HIS A 4 -47.94 18.31 16.21
N CYS A 5 -46.77 18.61 15.64
CA CYS A 5 -46.60 19.72 14.68
C CYS A 5 -45.31 19.59 13.85
N LEU A 6 -45.48 19.47 12.53
CA LEU A 6 -44.49 19.69 11.47
C LEU A 6 -44.17 21.19 11.34
N TRP A 7 -42.99 21.57 10.81
CA TRP A 7 -42.79 22.07 9.42
C TRP A 7 -41.38 22.70 9.22
N LEU A 8 -40.72 22.23 8.14
CA LEU A 8 -39.80 22.88 7.17
C LEU A 8 -38.56 23.71 7.62
N LEU A 9 -37.38 23.34 7.08
CA LEU A 9 -36.68 24.16 6.08
C LEU A 9 -35.44 23.49 5.44
N ALA A 10 -35.33 23.72 4.13
CA ALA A 10 -34.13 23.81 3.29
C ALA A 10 -33.34 22.53 2.93
N ALA A 11 -33.61 22.06 1.72
CA ALA A 11 -32.68 21.31 0.89
C ALA A 11 -31.41 22.15 0.60
N THR A 12 -30.24 21.60 0.92
CA THR A 12 -28.99 21.89 0.22
C THR A 12 -28.33 20.55 -0.05
N GLY A 13 -28.04 20.29 -1.32
CA GLY A 13 -27.46 19.02 -1.77
C GLY A 13 -26.06 18.87 -1.20
N TYR A 14 -25.90 17.97 -0.24
CA TYR A 14 -24.63 17.30 -0.02
C TYR A 14 -24.60 16.11 -0.97
N ALA A 15 -23.61 16.06 -1.85
CA ALA A 15 -23.21 14.81 -2.47
C ALA A 15 -22.84 13.86 -1.32
N ALA A 16 -23.72 12.90 -1.05
CA ALA A 16 -23.47 11.88 -0.06
C ALA A 16 -22.33 11.01 -0.60
N CYS A 17 -21.10 11.22 -0.13
CA CYS A 17 -20.12 10.14 -0.09
C CYS A 17 -20.72 9.05 0.79
N THR A 18 -21.20 7.99 0.15
CA THR A 18 -21.58 6.76 0.85
C THR A 18 -20.35 6.21 1.56
N PRO A 19 -20.42 5.90 2.87
CA PRO A 19 -19.33 5.23 3.56
C PRO A 19 -18.99 3.93 2.82
N SER A 20 -17.71 3.74 2.50
CA SER A 20 -17.27 2.56 1.74
C SER A 20 -17.65 1.28 2.49
N ALA A 21 -17.97 0.22 1.75
CA ALA A 21 -18.30 -1.10 2.29
C ALA A 21 -17.13 -1.81 3.00
N LEU A 22 -15.97 -1.15 3.15
CA LEU A 22 -14.81 -1.63 3.88
C LEU A 22 -14.93 -1.14 5.33
N GLY A 23 -15.30 -2.06 6.23
CA GLY A 23 -15.45 -1.76 7.65
C GLY A 23 -14.12 -1.32 8.29
N GLY A 24 -13.95 -0.02 8.49
CA GLY A 24 -12.89 0.57 9.30
C GLY A 24 -12.85 2.10 9.16
N ASN A 25 -12.58 2.82 10.24
CA ASN A 25 -12.17 4.22 10.19
C ASN A 25 -10.75 4.26 9.60
N LEU A 26 -10.63 4.22 8.27
CA LEU A 26 -9.36 4.48 7.60
C LEU A 26 -8.93 5.93 7.91
N ASN A 27 -7.62 6.16 7.94
CA ASN A 27 -7.06 7.51 8.12
C ASN A 27 -7.04 8.32 6.81
N PHE A 28 -7.69 7.80 5.76
CA PHE A 28 -7.76 8.32 4.40
C PHE A 28 -9.03 7.80 3.73
N ASP A 29 -9.51 8.51 2.71
CA ASP A 29 -10.66 8.09 1.92
C ASP A 29 -10.23 7.12 0.81
N PHE A 30 -10.85 5.94 0.73
CA PHE A 30 -10.59 4.97 -0.34
C PHE A 30 -11.79 4.88 -1.29
N PRO A 31 -11.59 4.98 -2.63
CA PRO A 31 -12.69 5.00 -3.57
C PRO A 31 -13.35 3.63 -3.74
N ASP A 32 -14.69 3.61 -3.79
CA ASP A 32 -15.47 2.44 -4.16
C ASP A 32 -15.56 2.32 -5.69
N SER A 33 -14.53 1.76 -6.31
CA SER A 33 -14.45 1.59 -7.76
C SER A 33 -13.88 0.23 -8.16
N THR A 34 -14.52 -0.42 -9.13
CA THR A 34 -14.05 -1.68 -9.75
C THR A 34 -13.24 -1.46 -11.03
N SER A 35 -12.90 -0.21 -11.31
CA SER A 35 -11.94 0.20 -12.34
C SER A 35 -10.88 1.12 -11.72
N PRO A 36 -9.63 1.11 -12.21
CA PRO A 36 -8.61 2.06 -11.79
C PRO A 36 -9.07 3.51 -11.90
N VAL A 37 -9.01 4.24 -10.78
CA VAL A 37 -9.30 5.67 -10.69
C VAL A 37 -8.12 6.41 -10.05
N PRO A 38 -7.85 7.67 -10.42
CA PRO A 38 -6.84 8.47 -9.73
C PRO A 38 -7.11 8.53 -8.23
N PHE A 39 -6.04 8.50 -7.45
CA PHE A 39 -6.06 8.53 -5.99
C PHE A 39 -5.15 9.66 -5.50
N ASP A 40 -5.64 10.51 -4.63
CA ASP A 40 -4.85 11.57 -4.00
C ASP A 40 -4.57 11.17 -2.55
N ILE A 41 -3.30 11.07 -2.17
CA ILE A 41 -2.94 10.77 -0.78
C ILE A 41 -3.20 12.02 0.05
N SER A 42 -4.23 11.95 0.89
CA SER A 42 -4.60 13.01 1.81
C SER A 42 -4.82 12.43 3.20
N VAL A 43 -3.83 12.62 4.07
CA VAL A 43 -3.93 12.26 5.49
C VAL A 43 -4.38 13.50 6.26
N THR A 44 -5.39 13.34 7.10
CA THR A 44 -5.98 14.50 7.79
C THR A 44 -5.00 15.09 8.82
N PRO A 45 -5.00 16.43 9.02
CA PRO A 45 -4.15 17.07 10.02
C PRO A 45 -4.29 16.46 11.42
N GLU A 46 -5.48 16.00 11.79
CA GLU A 46 -5.75 15.38 13.09
C GLU A 46 -4.95 14.08 13.30
N VAL A 47 -4.75 13.28 12.25
CA VAL A 47 -3.92 12.05 12.31
C VAL A 47 -2.45 12.42 12.48
N VAL A 48 -1.98 13.45 11.79
CA VAL A 48 -0.61 13.95 11.89
C VAL A 48 -0.33 14.51 13.28
N ASP A 49 -1.23 15.36 13.79
CA ASP A 49 -1.13 15.95 15.13
C ASP A 49 -1.19 14.88 16.22
N PHE A 50 -2.05 13.88 16.05
CA PHE A 50 -2.07 12.72 16.93
C PHE A 50 -0.73 11.98 16.95
N ALA A 51 -0.14 11.69 15.78
CA ALA A 51 1.16 11.04 15.68
C ALA A 51 2.29 11.87 16.33
N LYS A 52 2.32 13.19 16.08
CA LYS A 52 3.27 14.11 16.72
C LYS A 52 3.12 14.15 18.24
N GLY A 53 1.88 14.19 18.74
CA GLY A 53 1.60 14.12 20.18
C GLY A 53 2.04 12.80 20.83
N ARG A 54 1.97 11.68 20.09
CA ARG A 54 2.50 10.39 20.56
C ARG A 54 4.02 10.38 20.59
N ALA A 55 4.67 10.97 19.59
CA ALA A 55 6.13 11.09 19.55
C ALA A 55 6.65 12.02 20.67
N SER A 56 5.99 13.14 20.95
CA SER A 56 6.40 14.10 21.98
C SER A 56 6.29 13.56 23.41
N THR A 57 5.45 12.54 23.62
CA THR A 57 5.27 11.86 24.91
C THR A 57 6.03 10.53 24.99
N PHE A 58 6.97 10.29 24.07
CA PHE A 58 7.80 9.09 24.07
C PHE A 58 8.54 8.92 25.40
N ARG A 59 8.47 7.70 25.95
CA ARG A 59 9.13 7.34 27.20
C ARG A 59 10.38 6.55 26.87
N ASN A 60 11.53 7.07 27.29
CA ASN A 60 12.79 6.42 26.99
C ASN A 60 12.90 5.04 27.68
N SER A 61 13.48 4.07 26.97
CA SER A 61 13.81 2.76 27.52
C SER A 61 15.20 2.78 28.16
N TYR A 62 15.49 1.78 28.99
CA TYR A 62 16.84 1.58 29.51
C TYR A 62 17.65 0.73 28.50
N GLY A 63 18.81 1.23 28.08
CA GLY A 63 19.76 0.47 27.27
C GLY A 63 20.70 -0.38 28.12
N ILE A 64 20.86 -1.66 27.78
CA ILE A 64 21.73 -2.61 28.48
C ILE A 64 23.10 -2.80 27.80
N HIS A 65 23.22 -2.40 26.53
CA HIS A 65 24.44 -2.52 25.74
C HIS A 65 24.65 -1.25 24.88
N PRO A 66 25.90 -0.76 24.72
CA PRO A 66 26.17 0.47 23.95
C PRO A 66 26.16 0.28 22.43
N GLU A 67 26.21 -0.96 21.94
CA GLU A 67 26.16 -1.27 20.50
C GLU A 67 24.81 -1.85 20.09
N TRP A 68 24.27 -1.38 18.96
CA TRP A 68 22.94 -1.74 18.48
C TRP A 68 22.83 -3.19 17.98
N THR A 69 23.95 -3.79 17.60
CA THR A 69 24.04 -5.15 17.04
C THR A 69 23.78 -6.25 18.07
N ASN A 70 23.80 -5.92 19.36
CA ASN A 70 23.59 -6.89 20.44
C ASN A 70 22.11 -7.02 20.79
N GLU A 71 21.45 -5.90 21.09
CA GLU A 71 20.09 -5.86 21.69
C GLU A 71 19.12 -4.96 20.92
N GLY A 72 19.48 -4.54 19.70
CA GLY A 72 18.65 -3.69 18.83
C GLY A 72 18.90 -2.19 19.00
N ALA A 73 17.93 -1.38 18.58
CA ALA A 73 18.09 0.07 18.50
C ALA A 73 18.45 0.70 19.85
N LEU A 74 19.44 1.60 19.84
CA LEU A 74 19.93 2.26 21.05
C LEU A 74 18.88 3.22 21.60
N SER A 75 18.71 3.22 22.93
CA SER A 75 17.76 4.09 23.64
C SER A 75 17.93 5.58 23.29
N GLN A 76 19.16 6.06 23.20
CA GLN A 76 19.44 7.46 22.84
C GLN A 76 19.01 7.81 21.40
N GLU A 77 19.18 6.87 20.46
CA GLU A 77 18.79 7.05 19.05
C GLU A 77 17.26 7.05 18.93
N MET A 78 16.58 6.17 19.67
CA MET A 78 15.11 6.17 19.72
C MET A 78 14.55 7.47 20.32
N ALA A 79 15.20 8.02 21.35
CA ALA A 79 14.83 9.31 21.93
C ALA A 79 15.07 10.48 20.94
N ALA A 80 16.17 10.45 20.19
CA ALA A 80 16.47 11.43 19.15
C ALA A 80 15.45 11.35 18.00
N LEU A 81 15.09 10.14 17.55
CA LEU A 81 14.08 9.93 16.52
C LEU A 81 12.70 10.42 16.96
N ALA A 82 12.28 10.11 18.19
CA ALA A 82 11.01 10.59 18.74
C ALA A 82 10.96 12.13 18.79
N LYS A 83 12.06 12.78 19.18
CA LYS A 83 12.18 14.23 19.17
C LYS A 83 12.06 14.79 17.75
N TYR A 84 12.81 14.22 16.80
CA TYR A 84 12.76 14.64 15.39
C TYR A 84 11.33 14.53 14.82
N TRP A 85 10.63 13.42 15.06
CA TRP A 85 9.25 13.26 14.62
C TRP A 85 8.27 14.25 15.27
N ALA A 86 8.49 14.62 16.53
CA ALA A 86 7.63 15.57 17.24
C ALA A 86 7.85 17.02 16.78
N GLU A 87 9.10 17.41 16.53
CA GLU A 87 9.50 18.81 16.39
C GLU A 87 9.87 19.22 14.95
N GLU A 88 10.43 18.31 14.16
CA GLU A 88 11.11 18.65 12.90
C GLU A 88 10.48 17.97 11.67
N TYR A 89 9.81 16.83 11.85
CA TYR A 89 9.23 16.09 10.73
C TYR A 89 8.01 16.81 10.13
N ASP A 90 8.16 17.17 8.85
CA ASP A 90 7.18 17.92 8.07
C ASP A 90 6.38 16.98 7.15
N TRP A 91 5.32 16.39 7.70
CA TRP A 91 4.44 15.49 6.97
C TRP A 91 3.82 16.13 5.71
N PRO A 92 3.25 17.36 5.74
CA PRO A 92 2.75 18.02 4.54
C PRO A 92 3.75 18.03 3.38
N THR A 93 5.01 18.40 3.63
CA THR A 93 6.05 18.38 2.58
C THR A 93 6.35 16.97 2.07
N VAL A 94 6.32 15.96 2.96
CA VAL A 94 6.49 14.55 2.56
C VAL A 94 5.32 14.07 1.73
N GLN A 95 4.08 14.38 2.13
CA GLN A 95 2.86 14.05 1.39
C GLN A 95 2.90 14.66 -0.02
N ASP A 96 3.28 15.93 -0.13
CA ASP A 96 3.46 16.62 -1.41
C ASP A 96 4.55 15.95 -2.27
N LYS A 97 5.61 15.42 -1.66
CA LYS A 97 6.64 14.65 -2.40
C LYS A 97 6.07 13.34 -2.92
N ILE A 98 5.31 12.61 -2.10
CA ILE A 98 4.71 11.33 -2.47
C ILE A 98 3.73 11.52 -3.63
N ASN A 99 2.81 12.49 -3.53
CA ASN A 99 1.81 12.81 -4.56
C ASN A 99 2.38 13.35 -5.89
N ARG A 100 3.71 13.46 -6.05
CA ARG A 100 4.32 13.74 -7.37
C ARG A 100 4.25 12.54 -8.32
N LEU A 101 4.03 11.34 -7.78
CA LEU A 101 3.81 10.14 -8.55
C LEU A 101 2.33 9.98 -8.87
N GLU A 102 2.04 9.26 -9.95
CA GLU A 102 0.67 8.97 -10.37
C GLU A 102 0.09 7.83 -9.53
N HIS A 103 -0.73 8.16 -8.53
CA HIS A 103 -1.40 7.20 -7.67
C HIS A 103 -2.80 6.84 -8.19
N PHE A 104 -3.15 5.57 -8.06
CA PHE A 104 -4.44 5.02 -8.44
C PHE A 104 -4.96 4.08 -7.37
N ALA A 105 -6.27 3.86 -7.40
CA ALA A 105 -6.94 2.89 -6.57
C ALA A 105 -7.97 2.11 -7.38
N THR A 106 -8.18 0.85 -7.02
CA THR A 106 -9.24 0.02 -7.56
C THR A 106 -9.62 -1.08 -6.57
N THR A 107 -10.72 -1.77 -6.85
CA THR A 107 -11.18 -2.93 -6.12
C THR A 107 -11.30 -4.10 -7.09
N VAL A 108 -10.64 -5.21 -6.76
CA VAL A 108 -10.74 -6.46 -7.51
C VAL A 108 -11.65 -7.47 -6.77
N PRO A 109 -12.28 -8.41 -7.48
CA PRO A 109 -13.05 -9.47 -6.83
C PRO A 109 -12.21 -10.31 -5.86
N GLY A 110 -12.85 -10.80 -4.80
CA GLY A 110 -12.29 -11.87 -3.98
C GLY A 110 -12.06 -13.13 -4.80
N ASN A 111 -11.13 -13.97 -4.34
CA ASN A 111 -10.76 -15.21 -5.01
C ASN A 111 -10.40 -16.31 -4.00
N ARG A 112 -10.41 -17.57 -4.47
CA ARG A 112 -10.09 -18.77 -3.68
C ARG A 112 -10.76 -18.74 -2.30
N ASN A 113 -9.96 -18.69 -1.23
CA ASN A 113 -10.41 -18.76 0.16
C ASN A 113 -10.85 -17.40 0.73
N TYR A 114 -10.72 -16.32 -0.05
CA TYR A 114 -11.08 -14.97 0.35
C TYR A 114 -12.17 -14.42 -0.57
N SER A 115 -13.42 -14.44 -0.12
CA SER A 115 -14.58 -14.06 -0.94
C SER A 115 -14.88 -12.56 -1.01
N SER A 116 -14.39 -11.76 -0.06
CA SER A 116 -14.65 -10.32 -0.02
C SER A 116 -13.89 -9.56 -1.12
N PRO A 117 -14.39 -8.38 -1.57
CA PRO A 117 -13.64 -7.52 -2.46
C PRO A 117 -12.28 -7.10 -1.88
N ILE A 118 -11.28 -6.93 -2.74
CA ILE A 118 -9.91 -6.59 -2.35
C ILE A 118 -9.59 -5.19 -2.91
N PRO A 119 -9.60 -4.15 -2.06
CA PRO A 119 -9.19 -2.81 -2.45
C PRO A 119 -7.66 -2.72 -2.54
N ILE A 120 -7.15 -2.08 -3.59
CA ILE A 120 -5.72 -1.97 -3.90
C ILE A 120 -5.40 -0.53 -4.32
N HIS A 121 -4.51 0.12 -3.57
CA HIS A 121 -3.77 1.29 -3.99
C HIS A 121 -2.51 0.88 -4.75
N PHE A 122 -2.13 1.69 -5.75
CA PHE A 122 -0.89 1.49 -6.49
C PHE A 122 -0.39 2.77 -7.12
N ILE A 123 0.92 2.85 -7.34
CA ILE A 123 1.50 3.77 -8.32
C ILE A 123 1.29 3.18 -9.72
N TYR A 124 0.91 4.01 -10.68
CA TYR A 124 0.87 3.66 -12.09
C TYR A 124 1.52 4.75 -12.93
N GLN A 125 2.81 4.58 -13.23
CA GLN A 125 3.59 5.54 -14.01
C GLN A 125 3.83 5.00 -15.42
N LYS A 126 3.18 5.58 -16.42
CA LYS A 126 3.32 5.12 -17.81
C LYS A 126 4.59 5.63 -18.47
N SER A 127 5.31 4.74 -19.14
CA SER A 127 6.29 5.14 -20.15
C SER A 127 5.68 5.99 -21.25
N THR A 128 6.48 6.90 -21.81
CA THR A 128 6.17 7.61 -23.05
C THR A 128 6.21 6.69 -24.27
N ASN A 129 6.84 5.52 -24.17
CA ASN A 129 6.73 4.47 -25.18
C ASN A 129 5.45 3.66 -24.94
N GLU A 130 4.47 3.75 -25.84
CA GLU A 130 3.21 3.01 -25.75
C GLU A 130 3.37 1.49 -25.84
N SER A 131 4.48 1.01 -26.40
CA SER A 131 4.81 -0.42 -26.48
C SER A 131 5.71 -0.89 -25.32
N ALA A 132 5.89 -0.07 -24.28
CA ALA A 132 6.68 -0.43 -23.12
C ALA A 132 6.07 -1.65 -22.41
N VAL A 133 6.94 -2.54 -21.94
CA VAL A 133 6.50 -3.72 -21.19
C VAL A 133 6.00 -3.26 -19.81
N PRO A 134 4.84 -3.75 -19.32
CA PRO A 134 4.41 -3.47 -17.95
C PRO A 134 5.27 -4.24 -16.96
N LEU A 135 5.74 -3.57 -15.91
CA LEU A 135 6.43 -4.16 -14.77
C LEU A 135 5.60 -3.96 -13.51
N LEU A 136 5.26 -5.07 -12.86
CA LEU A 136 4.61 -5.11 -11.57
C LEU A 136 5.66 -5.31 -10.47
N LEU A 137 5.77 -4.34 -9.56
CA LEU A 137 6.76 -4.31 -8.49
C LEU A 137 6.10 -4.63 -7.14
N LEU A 138 6.45 -5.74 -6.50
CA LEU A 138 5.84 -6.19 -5.24
C LEU A 138 6.81 -6.02 -4.08
N HIS A 139 6.49 -5.12 -3.15
CA HIS A 139 7.30 -4.78 -1.99
C HIS A 139 7.21 -5.82 -0.86
N GLY A 140 8.01 -5.60 0.19
CA GLY A 140 8.06 -6.42 1.40
C GLY A 140 7.42 -5.82 2.65
N TRP A 141 7.67 -6.47 3.79
CA TRP A 141 7.56 -5.92 5.12
C TRP A 141 8.98 -5.57 5.62
N SER A 142 9.26 -4.40 6.18
CA SER A 142 8.46 -3.31 6.74
C SER A 142 8.30 -2.12 5.77
N SER A 143 7.84 -2.38 4.56
CA SER A 143 7.87 -1.43 3.45
C SER A 143 6.47 -1.18 2.85
N THR A 144 6.42 -0.31 1.85
CA THR A 144 5.23 0.04 1.06
C THR A 144 5.63 0.29 -0.40
N HIS A 145 4.71 0.74 -1.25
CA HIS A 145 4.99 1.24 -2.60
C HIS A 145 6.14 2.27 -2.65
N LEU A 146 6.44 2.97 -1.55
CA LEU A 146 7.48 3.98 -1.47
C LEU A 146 8.90 3.42 -1.70
N GLU A 147 9.10 2.12 -1.51
CA GLU A 147 10.38 1.45 -1.77
C GLU A 147 10.89 1.68 -3.20
N TRP A 148 9.96 1.80 -4.14
CA TRP A 148 10.26 1.86 -5.56
C TRP A 148 10.50 3.29 -6.07
N THR A 149 10.27 4.31 -5.24
CA THR A 149 10.23 5.73 -5.65
C THR A 149 11.50 6.19 -6.38
N GLU A 150 12.67 5.79 -5.89
CA GLU A 150 13.96 6.19 -6.47
C GLU A 150 14.28 5.47 -7.80
N ILE A 151 13.60 4.37 -8.13
CA ILE A 151 13.82 3.61 -9.37
C ILE A 151 12.72 3.81 -10.42
N ILE A 152 11.58 4.41 -10.05
CA ILE A 152 10.47 4.64 -10.98
C ILE A 152 10.90 5.49 -12.18
N GLU A 153 11.48 6.67 -11.95
CA GLU A 153 11.87 7.57 -13.04
C GLU A 153 12.81 6.90 -14.08
N PRO A 154 13.93 6.25 -13.68
CA PRO A 154 14.79 5.60 -14.66
C PRO A 154 14.11 4.42 -15.38
N LEU A 155 13.27 3.63 -14.68
CA LEU A 155 12.62 2.46 -15.28
C LEU A 155 11.45 2.85 -16.20
N THR A 156 10.73 3.94 -15.92
CA THR A 156 9.62 4.43 -16.76
C THR A 156 10.08 4.81 -18.18
N LYS A 157 11.38 5.00 -18.41
CA LYS A 157 11.94 5.19 -19.77
C LYS A 157 11.76 3.97 -20.68
N ALA A 158 11.63 2.77 -20.11
CA ALA A 158 11.52 1.52 -20.85
C ALA A 158 10.25 0.70 -20.51
N PHE A 159 9.63 0.95 -19.36
CA PHE A 159 8.55 0.14 -18.82
C PHE A 159 7.35 1.00 -18.37
N HIS A 160 6.14 0.45 -18.43
CA HIS A 160 5.03 0.98 -17.62
C HIS A 160 5.20 0.43 -16.20
N ILE A 161 5.26 1.29 -15.19
CA ILE A 161 5.53 0.87 -13.82
C ILE A 161 4.23 0.81 -13.03
N ILE A 162 3.96 -0.35 -12.44
CA ILE A 162 2.85 -0.60 -11.54
C ILE A 162 3.43 -1.07 -10.21
N ALA A 163 3.23 -0.31 -9.14
CA ALA A 163 3.74 -0.66 -7.81
C ALA A 163 2.60 -0.57 -6.78
N PRO A 164 1.89 -1.68 -6.52
CA PRO A 164 0.83 -1.70 -5.54
C PRO A 164 1.35 -1.71 -4.11
N ASP A 165 0.55 -1.12 -3.23
CA ASP A 165 0.60 -1.48 -1.82
C ASP A 165 -0.06 -2.85 -1.63
N LEU A 166 0.61 -3.75 -0.89
CA LEU A 166 0.02 -5.02 -0.49
C LEU A 166 -1.27 -4.79 0.33
N PRO A 167 -2.32 -5.62 0.22
CA PRO A 167 -3.53 -5.45 1.04
C PRO A 167 -3.22 -5.39 2.54
N GLY A 168 -3.59 -4.29 3.19
CA GLY A 168 -3.25 -4.00 4.59
C GLY A 168 -1.94 -3.21 4.80
N PHE A 169 -1.28 -2.80 3.73
CA PHE A 169 -0.08 -1.96 3.74
C PHE A 169 -0.35 -0.62 3.07
N GLY A 170 0.42 0.39 3.44
CA GLY A 170 0.32 1.75 2.89
C GLY A 170 -1.12 2.24 2.80
N PHE A 171 -1.58 2.52 1.57
CA PHE A 171 -2.93 3.01 1.27
C PHE A 171 -3.88 1.93 0.72
N SER A 172 -3.46 0.65 0.69
CA SER A 172 -4.35 -0.48 0.43
C SER A 172 -5.04 -0.91 1.73
N PRO A 173 -6.38 -0.78 1.84
CA PRO A 173 -7.11 -1.16 3.05
C PRO A 173 -6.86 -2.63 3.44
N ALA A 174 -6.90 -2.91 4.75
CA ALA A 174 -6.72 -4.25 5.27
C ALA A 174 -7.86 -5.20 4.85
N PRO A 175 -7.59 -6.50 4.70
CA PRO A 175 -8.63 -7.49 4.45
C PRO A 175 -9.73 -7.45 5.54
N SER A 176 -10.98 -7.57 5.11
CA SER A 176 -12.16 -7.49 5.98
C SER A 176 -12.57 -8.82 6.63
N GLN A 177 -11.89 -9.91 6.26
CA GLN A 177 -12.09 -11.24 6.82
C GLN A 177 -10.80 -12.08 6.74
N PRO A 178 -10.71 -13.23 7.43
CA PRO A 178 -9.59 -14.15 7.26
C PRO A 178 -9.52 -14.75 5.85
N GLY A 179 -8.32 -15.23 5.46
CA GLY A 179 -8.13 -16.02 4.25
C GLY A 179 -7.40 -15.34 3.09
N LEU A 180 -7.05 -14.05 3.22
CA LEU A 180 -6.22 -13.35 2.22
C LEU A 180 -4.73 -13.67 2.45
N GLY A 181 -4.24 -14.77 1.86
CA GLY A 181 -2.84 -15.15 1.88
C GLY A 181 -2.05 -14.67 0.64
N PRO A 182 -0.74 -14.97 0.57
CA PRO A 182 0.09 -14.55 -0.57
C PRO A 182 -0.41 -15.04 -1.92
N ARG A 183 -1.00 -16.24 -1.98
CA ARG A 183 -1.55 -16.82 -3.21
C ARG A 183 -2.81 -16.09 -3.68
N GLU A 184 -3.71 -15.76 -2.75
CA GLU A 184 -4.90 -14.94 -3.03
C GLU A 184 -4.53 -13.52 -3.47
N MET A 185 -3.52 -12.91 -2.83
CA MET A 185 -2.96 -11.60 -3.24
C MET A 185 -2.38 -11.65 -4.66
N GLY A 186 -1.67 -12.72 -5.03
CA GLY A 186 -1.11 -12.87 -6.37
C GLY A 186 -2.18 -12.88 -7.47
N ILE A 187 -3.31 -13.57 -7.24
CA ILE A 187 -4.45 -13.56 -8.16
C ILE A 187 -5.13 -12.18 -8.19
N ALA A 188 -5.20 -11.50 -7.05
CA ALA A 188 -5.75 -10.15 -6.97
C ALA A 188 -4.92 -9.15 -7.81
N PHE A 189 -3.59 -9.22 -7.75
CA PHE A 189 -2.72 -8.38 -8.57
C PHE A 189 -2.82 -8.69 -10.07
N ASP A 190 -2.95 -9.97 -10.46
CA ASP A 190 -3.20 -10.31 -11.86
C ASP A 190 -4.55 -9.76 -12.35
N ALA A 191 -5.60 -9.80 -11.52
CA ALA A 191 -6.88 -9.18 -11.83
C ALA A 191 -6.77 -7.66 -11.99
N MET A 192 -5.98 -6.99 -11.13
CA MET A 192 -5.69 -5.56 -11.23
C MET A 192 -4.94 -5.24 -12.53
N MET A 193 -3.91 -6.01 -12.89
CA MET A 193 -3.19 -5.84 -14.15
C MET A 193 -4.11 -6.00 -15.37
N LYS A 194 -5.08 -6.92 -15.32
CA LYS A 194 -6.10 -7.10 -16.35
C LYS A 194 -7.08 -5.93 -16.44
N GLN A 195 -7.47 -5.31 -15.31
CA GLN A 195 -8.26 -4.08 -15.32
C GLN A 195 -7.53 -2.91 -16.00
N LEU A 196 -6.20 -2.88 -15.92
CA LEU A 196 -5.34 -1.92 -16.64
C LEU A 196 -5.14 -2.29 -18.12
N GLY A 197 -5.65 -3.44 -18.58
CA GLY A 197 -5.52 -3.92 -19.95
C GLY A 197 -4.24 -4.72 -20.22
N TYR A 198 -3.47 -5.06 -19.19
CA TYR A 198 -2.22 -5.81 -19.33
C TYR A 198 -2.45 -7.31 -19.14
N ASN A 199 -2.44 -8.05 -20.26
CA ASN A 199 -2.54 -9.52 -20.25
C ASN A 199 -1.21 -10.20 -19.97
N THR A 200 -0.09 -9.52 -20.19
CA THR A 200 1.26 -10.03 -19.93
C THR A 200 2.14 -8.93 -19.34
N TYR A 201 2.97 -9.27 -18.35
CA TYR A 201 3.81 -8.32 -17.62
C TYR A 201 5.03 -9.01 -17.00
N GLY A 202 6.08 -8.24 -16.73
CA GLY A 202 7.22 -8.70 -15.92
C GLY A 202 6.95 -8.47 -14.43
N LEU A 203 7.59 -9.30 -13.60
CA LEU A 203 7.55 -9.21 -12.14
C LEU A 203 8.91 -8.78 -11.59
N VAL A 204 8.89 -7.86 -10.63
CA VAL A 204 10.03 -7.53 -9.75
C VAL A 204 9.54 -7.72 -8.33
N ILE A 205 10.18 -8.62 -7.58
CA ILE A 205 9.68 -9.04 -6.27
C ILE A 205 10.80 -9.12 -5.23
N THR A 206 10.47 -8.75 -4.00
CA THR A 206 11.36 -8.86 -2.84
C THR A 206 10.56 -9.29 -1.61
N ASP A 207 11.22 -9.80 -0.56
CA ASP A 207 10.63 -10.10 0.77
C ASP A 207 9.19 -10.71 0.71
N LEU A 208 8.14 -10.07 1.24
CA LEU A 208 6.76 -10.59 1.14
C LEU A 208 6.28 -10.74 -0.30
N GLY A 209 6.66 -9.81 -1.17
CA GLY A 209 6.48 -9.88 -2.61
C GLY A 209 7.07 -11.13 -3.24
N TYR A 210 8.17 -11.69 -2.69
CA TYR A 210 8.73 -12.97 -3.17
C TYR A 210 7.72 -14.12 -3.06
N PHE A 211 7.06 -14.25 -1.90
CA PHE A 211 6.05 -15.31 -1.71
C PHE A 211 4.84 -15.11 -2.63
N ILE A 212 4.40 -13.86 -2.81
CA ILE A 212 3.26 -13.52 -3.66
C ILE A 212 3.59 -13.78 -5.14
N GLY A 213 4.70 -13.22 -5.62
CA GLY A 213 5.14 -13.36 -7.01
C GLY A 213 5.50 -14.78 -7.39
N SER A 214 6.05 -15.57 -6.45
CA SER A 214 6.27 -17.01 -6.65
C SER A 214 4.97 -17.76 -6.92
N TRP A 215 3.89 -17.42 -6.20
CA TRP A 215 2.56 -17.96 -6.51
C TRP A 215 2.01 -17.45 -7.84
N MET A 216 2.26 -16.19 -8.20
CA MET A 216 1.86 -15.65 -9.51
C MET A 216 2.52 -16.41 -10.68
N ALA A 217 3.82 -16.71 -10.56
CA ALA A 217 4.57 -17.48 -11.56
C ALA A 217 4.01 -18.91 -11.77
N ILE A 218 3.18 -19.41 -10.84
CA ILE A 218 2.52 -20.71 -10.93
C ILE A 218 1.06 -20.56 -11.38
N ASP A 219 0.28 -19.76 -10.66
CA ASP A 219 -1.18 -19.68 -10.83
C ASP A 219 -1.61 -18.88 -12.05
N VAL A 220 -0.81 -17.89 -12.43
CA VAL A 220 -1.07 -17.00 -13.57
C VAL A 220 0.15 -16.96 -14.51
N ALA A 221 0.83 -18.10 -14.66
CA ALA A 221 2.05 -18.24 -15.44
C ALA A 221 1.96 -17.66 -16.87
N ASN A 222 0.78 -17.75 -17.50
CA ASN A 222 0.56 -17.18 -18.84
C ASN A 222 0.61 -15.64 -18.87
N SER A 223 0.39 -14.96 -17.74
CA SER A 223 0.50 -13.52 -17.59
C SER A 223 1.94 -13.07 -17.31
N VAL A 224 2.79 -13.94 -16.77
CA VAL A 224 4.14 -13.58 -16.30
C VAL A 224 5.18 -13.92 -17.36
N ILE A 225 5.78 -12.90 -17.98
CA ILE A 225 6.78 -13.10 -19.05
C ILE A 225 8.23 -13.07 -18.55
N GLY A 226 8.43 -12.72 -17.29
CA GLY A 226 9.73 -12.69 -16.64
C GLY A 226 9.59 -12.35 -15.17
N LEU A 227 10.51 -12.86 -14.35
CA LEU A 227 10.56 -12.63 -12.91
C LEU A 227 11.99 -12.27 -12.52
N PHE A 228 12.14 -11.11 -11.90
CA PHE A 228 13.37 -10.69 -11.22
C PHE A 228 13.11 -10.66 -9.72
N THR A 229 14.08 -11.14 -8.93
CA THR A 229 14.03 -11.03 -7.48
C THR A 229 15.43 -10.82 -6.91
N ASP A 230 15.51 -10.02 -5.86
CA ASP A 230 16.72 -9.81 -5.04
C ASP A 230 16.64 -10.56 -3.69
N PHE A 231 15.52 -11.24 -3.43
CA PHE A 231 15.27 -12.00 -2.22
C PHE A 231 14.98 -13.46 -2.57
N VAL A 232 15.80 -14.38 -2.06
CA VAL A 232 15.61 -15.81 -2.26
C VAL A 232 15.68 -16.51 -0.92
N LEU A 233 14.54 -17.03 -0.46
CA LEU A 233 14.47 -17.81 0.77
C LEU A 233 14.71 -19.28 0.47
N ILE A 234 15.95 -19.73 0.72
CA ILE A 234 16.33 -21.14 0.69
C ILE A 234 16.77 -21.52 2.09
N PHE A 235 16.13 -22.54 2.66
CA PHE A 235 16.56 -23.12 3.92
C PHE A 235 17.70 -24.11 3.65
N PRO A 236 18.73 -24.14 4.50
CA PRO A 236 19.78 -25.14 4.38
C PRO A 236 19.19 -26.54 4.56
N THR A 237 19.71 -27.46 3.79
CA THR A 237 19.48 -28.90 3.86
C THR A 237 20.54 -29.53 4.76
N ASP A 238 20.35 -30.80 5.11
CA ASP A 238 21.36 -31.57 5.87
C ASP A 238 22.71 -31.73 5.12
N THR A 239 22.78 -31.32 3.84
CA THR A 239 23.94 -31.49 2.95
C THR A 239 24.64 -30.20 2.55
N ASP A 240 24.17 -29.03 2.98
CA ASP A 240 24.86 -27.74 2.79
C ASP A 240 26.00 -27.54 3.81
#